data_AF-A0A412IWD6-F1
#
_entry.id   AF-A0A412IWD6-F1
#
_cell.length_a   1.000
_cell.length_b   1.000
_cell.length_c   1.000
_cell.angle_alpha   90.00
_cell.angle_beta   90.00
_cell.angle_gamma   90.00
#
_symmetry.space_group_name_H-M   'P 1'
#
loop_
_entity.id
_entity.type
_entity.pdbx_description
1 polymer ?
#
loop_
_entity_poly.entity_id
_entity_poly.type
_entity_poly.pdbx_seq_one_letter_code
_entity_poly.pdbx_strand_id
1 'polypeptide(L)'
;MRMKKIAALTLSLVMCMSVVGCGTKKEESSEESAAPVSTIQAGSDNENQQNDYRGGVMRTLTLKNMILDVMDGMKQNNGVVRSENPNSYWTTDGYQDFVSTLLDNSIIEDTQWFNEEETDWDTILSQYRSQTGKFSDGENLTCTITRNEKDDYSISGVAGTWENITSGYYDYRMLYDCDKDWCKAYQETDVNSSYTVMPEITTQMFEYARINNDTFAIQTSRERLLVVLNPADSDTLISGRTIKEFYYSKLTQDGQRTTFTPYEELEEKDSRGEIIVENEAKNKEFQQWGVLNENGDIATMYGVNDSMFLGAVNNMNYDWVFEDKDLQQGIVYKDGILIVTTYNKLSTDYERFEYSLVGSDDALIPQLESIVQLKELVGEQEIKTKKAEEKQTEDSSETETGEDAQPADTTETEATDSEG
;
A
#
# COMPACT_ATOMS: atom_id res chain seq x y z
N MET A 1 -8.29 45.57 -66.15
CA MET A 1 -7.88 45.80 -64.75
C MET A 1 -7.42 44.45 -64.20
N ARG A 2 -6.16 44.40 -63.72
CA ARG A 2 -5.46 43.42 -62.85
C ARG A 2 -6.01 41.97 -62.78
N MET A 3 -5.35 41.01 -63.42
CA MET A 3 -4.16 40.23 -62.97
C MET A 3 -4.53 39.09 -62.01
N LYS A 4 -4.55 37.83 -62.47
CA LYS A 4 -3.43 36.83 -62.62
C LYS A 4 -3.29 36.01 -61.33
N LYS A 5 -3.06 34.69 -61.30
CA LYS A 5 -2.92 33.60 -62.28
C LYS A 5 -2.67 32.31 -61.46
N ILE A 6 -3.26 31.18 -61.91
CA ILE A 6 -2.63 29.85 -62.14
C ILE A 6 -2.07 29.12 -60.90
N ALA A 7 -2.66 27.99 -60.49
CA ALA A 7 -2.41 26.59 -60.94
C ALA A 7 -0.96 26.13 -60.63
N ALA A 8 -0.64 24.90 -60.23
CA ALA A 8 -1.11 23.57 -60.58
C ALA A 8 -0.39 22.59 -59.61
N LEU A 9 -0.99 21.46 -59.19
CA LEU A 9 -0.69 20.09 -59.67
C LEU A 9 0.81 19.70 -59.53
N THR A 10 1.28 18.57 -59.00
CA THR A 10 0.76 17.19 -59.09
C THR A 10 1.63 16.24 -58.24
N LEU A 11 1.00 15.13 -57.86
CA LEU A 11 1.49 13.79 -57.51
C LEU A 11 2.83 13.32 -58.11
N SER A 12 3.66 12.62 -57.32
CA SER A 12 4.46 11.48 -57.79
C SER A 12 5.05 10.63 -56.65
N LEU A 13 4.76 9.33 -56.74
CA LEU A 13 5.29 8.21 -55.96
C LEU A 13 6.67 7.80 -56.54
N VAL A 14 7.70 7.59 -55.70
CA VAL A 14 8.92 6.85 -56.10
C VAL A 14 9.40 5.97 -54.94
N MET A 15 9.61 4.69 -55.29
CA MET A 15 10.14 3.61 -54.47
C MET A 15 11.68 3.66 -54.37
N CYS A 16 12.18 3.26 -53.19
CA CYS A 16 13.43 2.57 -52.87
C CYS A 16 14.79 3.10 -53.37
N MET A 17 15.66 3.49 -52.42
CA MET A 17 17.02 2.94 -52.35
C MET A 17 17.48 2.79 -50.88
N SER A 18 17.78 1.55 -50.54
CA SER A 18 18.55 1.11 -49.38
C SER A 18 19.98 1.64 -49.43
N VAL A 19 20.47 2.16 -48.31
CA VAL A 19 21.91 2.14 -47.99
C VAL A 19 22.08 1.33 -46.72
N VAL A 20 22.60 0.12 -46.91
CA VAL A 20 23.09 -0.75 -45.85
C VAL A 20 24.43 -0.19 -45.38
N GLY A 21 24.47 0.30 -44.14
CA GLY A 21 25.71 0.44 -43.38
C GLY A 21 25.76 -0.67 -42.34
N CYS A 22 26.59 -1.69 -42.58
CA CYS A 22 26.92 -2.71 -41.60
C CYS A 22 27.66 -2.08 -40.41
N GLY A 23 27.14 -2.27 -39.20
CA GLY A 23 27.84 -1.93 -37.96
C GLY A 23 27.00 -2.26 -36.73
N THR A 24 27.08 -3.51 -36.29
CA THR A 24 26.65 -4.04 -34.97
C THR A 24 25.25 -3.66 -34.48
N LYS A 25 24.35 -4.66 -34.52
CA LYS A 25 23.09 -4.68 -33.75
C LYS A 25 23.34 -4.29 -32.29
N LYS A 26 22.81 -3.15 -31.88
CA LYS A 26 22.24 -2.98 -30.55
C LYS A 26 20.74 -2.93 -30.76
N GLU A 27 20.04 -3.86 -30.11
CA GLU A 27 18.60 -3.80 -29.93
C GLU A 27 18.32 -2.48 -29.20
N GLU A 28 17.70 -1.53 -29.90
CA GLU A 28 17.03 -0.41 -29.26
C GLU A 28 15.77 -0.98 -28.62
N SER A 29 15.87 -1.36 -27.35
CA SER A 29 14.72 -1.36 -26.45
C SER A 29 14.25 0.09 -26.35
N SER A 30 13.19 0.42 -27.07
CA SER A 30 12.43 1.64 -26.83
C SER A 30 11.70 1.50 -25.50
N GLU A 31 12.41 1.72 -24.40
CA GLU A 31 11.81 2.16 -23.13
C GLU A 31 11.51 3.66 -23.30
N GLU A 32 10.41 3.94 -23.98
CA GLU A 32 9.74 5.22 -23.85
C GLU A 32 8.98 5.13 -22.51
N SER A 33 9.57 5.72 -21.47
CA SER A 33 9.01 5.79 -20.11
C SER A 33 7.69 6.57 -20.14
N ALA A 34 6.60 5.86 -20.41
CA ALA A 34 5.25 6.37 -20.27
C ALA A 34 4.93 6.55 -18.78
N ALA A 35 4.25 7.66 -18.45
CA ALA A 35 3.56 7.84 -17.17
C ALA A 35 2.80 6.55 -16.78
N PRO A 36 2.64 6.23 -15.48
CA PRO A 36 1.92 5.03 -15.07
C PRO A 36 0.52 5.06 -15.69
N VAL A 37 0.31 4.23 -16.72
CA VAL A 37 -0.96 4.07 -17.39
C VAL A 37 -1.85 3.37 -16.37
N SER A 38 -2.90 4.05 -15.92
CA SER A 38 -3.93 3.40 -15.11
C SER A 38 -4.45 2.19 -15.89
N THR A 39 -4.33 0.99 -15.32
CA THR A 39 -4.91 -0.26 -15.86
C THR A 39 -6.43 -0.26 -15.77
N ILE A 40 -7.01 0.72 -15.08
CA ILE A 40 -8.44 0.96 -15.06
C ILE A 40 -8.88 1.35 -16.47
N GLN A 41 -9.76 0.55 -17.06
CA GLN A 41 -10.42 0.94 -18.30
C GLN A 41 -11.15 2.27 -18.06
N ALA A 42 -10.80 3.32 -18.79
CA ALA A 42 -11.45 4.63 -18.64
C ALA A 42 -12.94 4.47 -18.97
N GLY A 43 -13.82 4.64 -17.98
CA GLY A 43 -15.25 4.73 -18.23
C GLY A 43 -15.65 6.12 -18.71
N SER A 44 -16.95 6.30 -18.90
CA SER A 44 -17.49 7.57 -19.35
C SER A 44 -17.29 8.67 -18.28
N ASP A 45 -17.30 9.96 -18.65
CA ASP A 45 -17.25 11.07 -17.67
C ASP A 45 -18.38 11.00 -16.62
N ASN A 46 -19.44 10.21 -16.86
CA ASN A 46 -20.54 9.95 -15.94
C ASN A 46 -20.20 8.90 -14.85
N GLU A 47 -19.18 8.07 -15.05
CA GLU A 47 -18.82 6.96 -14.13
C GLU A 47 -18.37 7.50 -12.76
N ASN A 48 -17.74 8.68 -12.73
CA ASN A 48 -17.38 9.38 -11.49
C ASN A 48 -18.57 9.75 -10.59
N GLN A 49 -19.79 9.82 -11.15
CA GLN A 49 -21.00 10.20 -10.44
C GLN A 49 -21.83 8.99 -9.97
N GLN A 50 -21.40 7.77 -10.30
CA GLN A 50 -22.15 6.58 -9.97
C GLN A 50 -22.06 6.26 -8.49
N ASN A 51 -23.21 5.94 -7.90
CA ASN A 51 -23.31 5.48 -6.53
C ASN A 51 -23.20 3.95 -6.51
N ASP A 52 -22.05 3.45 -6.94
CA ASP A 52 -21.69 2.04 -6.91
C ASP A 52 -20.18 1.87 -6.62
N TYR A 53 -19.73 0.62 -6.52
CA TYR A 53 -18.33 0.27 -6.27
C TYR A 53 -17.39 0.95 -7.28
N ARG A 54 -17.77 0.91 -8.55
CA ARG A 54 -16.99 1.45 -9.65
C ARG A 54 -16.85 2.96 -9.58
N GLY A 55 -17.92 3.68 -9.24
CA GLY A 55 -17.89 5.11 -9.01
C GLY A 55 -16.94 5.50 -7.89
N GLY A 56 -16.84 4.72 -6.81
CA GLY A 56 -15.85 4.91 -5.74
C GLY A 56 -14.40 4.79 -6.25
N VAL A 57 -14.12 3.80 -7.09
CA VAL A 57 -12.81 3.63 -7.75
C VAL A 57 -12.48 4.83 -8.65
N MET A 58 -13.44 5.31 -9.44
CA MET A 58 -13.25 6.45 -10.34
C MET A 58 -13.07 7.77 -9.58
N ARG A 59 -13.80 7.99 -8.48
CA ARG A 59 -13.57 9.14 -7.59
C ARG A 59 -12.17 9.11 -6.99
N THR A 60 -11.68 7.92 -6.61
CA THR A 60 -10.29 7.75 -6.16
C THR A 60 -9.28 8.10 -7.26
N LEU A 61 -9.54 7.69 -8.50
CA LEU A 61 -8.68 8.03 -9.65
C LEU A 61 -8.62 9.55 -9.86
N THR A 62 -9.76 10.21 -9.76
CA THR A 62 -9.86 11.67 -9.86
C THR A 62 -9.05 12.35 -8.77
N LEU A 63 -9.19 11.93 -7.50
CA LEU A 63 -8.44 12.49 -6.38
C LEU A 63 -6.92 12.25 -6.52
N LYS A 64 -6.51 11.04 -6.94
CA LYS A 64 -5.11 10.72 -7.24
C LYS A 64 -4.53 11.66 -8.29
N ASN A 65 -5.25 11.88 -9.39
CA ASN A 65 -4.80 12.76 -10.48
C ASN A 65 -4.70 14.23 -10.01
N MET A 66 -5.66 14.70 -9.21
CA MET A 66 -5.58 16.05 -8.62
C MET A 66 -4.34 16.22 -7.73
N ILE A 67 -3.95 15.19 -6.96
CA ILE A 67 -2.73 15.21 -6.14
C ILE A 67 -1.48 15.26 -7.01
N LEU A 68 -1.43 14.43 -8.05
CA LEU A 68 -0.33 14.44 -9.03
C LEU A 68 -0.17 15.84 -9.65
N ASP A 69 -1.27 16.48 -10.04
CA ASP A 69 -1.27 17.84 -10.59
C ASP A 69 -0.72 18.87 -9.58
N VAL A 70 -1.13 18.78 -8.31
CA VAL A 70 -0.58 19.64 -7.23
C VAL A 70 0.92 19.42 -7.09
N MET A 71 1.37 18.17 -6.99
CA MET A 71 2.78 17.84 -6.81
C MET A 71 3.63 18.33 -7.98
N ASP A 72 3.18 18.12 -9.22
CA ASP A 72 3.91 18.57 -10.41
C ASP A 72 3.92 20.11 -10.52
N GLY A 73 2.82 20.77 -10.17
CA GLY A 73 2.75 22.23 -10.08
C GLY A 73 3.74 22.82 -9.07
N MET A 74 3.83 22.21 -7.87
CA MET A 74 4.79 22.61 -6.83
C MET A 74 6.24 22.46 -7.30
N LYS A 75 6.56 21.37 -8.01
CA LYS A 75 7.91 21.13 -8.55
C LYS A 75 8.29 22.11 -9.65
N GLN A 76 7.39 22.40 -10.58
CA GLN A 76 7.65 23.32 -11.70
C GLN A 76 7.92 24.74 -11.20
N ASN A 77 7.23 25.17 -10.15
CA ASN A 77 7.44 26.47 -9.52
C ASN A 77 8.80 26.59 -8.80
N ASN A 78 9.51 25.48 -8.56
CA ASN A 78 10.85 25.43 -7.96
C ASN A 78 12.01 25.51 -9.00
N GLY A 79 11.77 26.09 -10.17
CA GLY A 79 12.78 26.23 -11.23
C GLY A 79 14.07 26.96 -10.81
N VAL A 80 14.04 27.73 -9.71
CA VAL A 80 15.22 28.43 -9.17
C VAL A 80 16.24 27.42 -8.60
N VAL A 81 15.81 26.44 -7.82
CA VAL A 81 16.71 25.42 -7.21
C VAL A 81 17.27 24.46 -8.27
N ARG A 82 16.50 24.12 -9.32
CA ARG A 82 16.95 23.28 -10.44
C ARG A 82 18.09 23.91 -11.26
N SER A 83 18.14 25.24 -11.33
CA SER A 83 19.15 25.95 -12.14
C SER A 83 20.56 25.93 -11.54
N GLU A 84 20.67 25.76 -10.21
CA GLU A 84 21.95 25.82 -9.50
C GLU A 84 22.60 24.44 -9.26
N ASN A 85 21.91 23.33 -9.53
CA ASN A 85 22.45 21.99 -9.34
C ASN A 85 22.14 21.05 -10.53
N PRO A 86 22.95 21.05 -11.60
CA PRO A 86 22.74 20.22 -12.79
C PRO A 86 22.98 18.71 -12.57
N ASN A 87 23.49 18.31 -11.40
CA ASN A 87 23.66 16.91 -10.98
C ASN A 87 22.56 16.46 -10.02
N SER A 88 21.52 17.28 -9.84
CA SER A 88 20.28 16.86 -9.19
C SER A 88 19.78 15.63 -9.98
N TYR A 89 19.63 14.46 -9.33
CA TYR A 89 19.10 13.17 -9.84
C TYR A 89 17.68 13.21 -10.46
N TRP A 90 17.25 14.41 -10.86
CA TRP A 90 15.88 14.87 -11.03
C TRP A 90 15.62 15.31 -12.48
N THR A 91 16.11 14.52 -13.42
CA THR A 91 15.69 14.62 -14.83
C THR A 91 14.24 14.12 -14.95
N THR A 92 13.58 14.45 -16.06
CA THR A 92 12.22 13.98 -16.41
C THR A 92 12.02 12.47 -16.32
N ASP A 93 13.11 11.69 -16.27
CA ASP A 93 13.08 10.24 -16.41
C ASP A 93 13.61 9.48 -15.17
N GLY A 94 13.96 10.18 -14.06
CA GLY A 94 14.83 9.59 -13.02
C GLY A 94 14.24 9.31 -11.64
N TYR A 95 13.32 10.14 -11.13
CA TYR A 95 12.81 10.00 -9.75
C TYR A 95 11.34 10.42 -9.66
N GLN A 96 10.49 9.51 -9.18
CA GLN A 96 9.06 9.77 -8.95
C GLN A 96 8.87 10.15 -7.47
N ASP A 97 8.56 11.41 -7.18
CA ASP A 97 8.30 11.90 -5.80
C ASP A 97 7.02 11.30 -5.18
N PHE A 98 6.09 10.83 -6.01
CA PHE A 98 4.86 10.17 -5.60
C PHE A 98 4.79 8.81 -6.25
N VAL A 99 5.20 7.78 -5.51
CA VAL A 99 5.12 6.40 -5.96
C VAL A 99 3.91 5.77 -5.29
N SER A 100 2.73 6.11 -5.81
CA SER A 100 1.48 5.56 -5.30
C SER A 100 1.00 4.37 -6.12
N THR A 101 0.59 3.34 -5.41
CA THR A 101 -0.03 2.10 -5.90
C THR A 101 -1.52 2.02 -5.52
N LEU A 102 -2.13 3.15 -5.14
CA LEU A 102 -3.52 3.24 -4.66
C LEU A 102 -4.52 2.53 -5.59
N LEU A 103 -4.28 2.62 -6.90
CA LEU A 103 -5.10 2.01 -7.96
C LEU A 103 -4.28 1.11 -8.90
N ASP A 104 -3.00 0.91 -8.59
CA ASP A 104 -2.10 0.03 -9.33
C ASP A 104 -1.79 -1.19 -8.46
N ASN A 105 -2.84 -1.96 -8.19
CA ASN A 105 -2.82 -3.16 -7.39
C ASN A 105 -3.82 -4.18 -7.97
N SER A 106 -3.59 -5.46 -7.69
CA SER A 106 -4.37 -6.55 -8.31
C SER A 106 -5.84 -6.48 -7.92
N ILE A 107 -6.17 -6.11 -6.67
CA ILE A 107 -7.57 -6.06 -6.23
C ILE A 107 -8.40 -5.11 -7.10
N ILE A 108 -7.85 -3.96 -7.51
CA ILE A 108 -8.53 -3.06 -8.45
C ILE A 108 -8.64 -3.68 -9.84
N GLU A 109 -7.56 -4.26 -10.37
CA GLU A 109 -7.57 -4.92 -11.68
C GLU A 109 -8.63 -6.04 -11.75
N ASP A 110 -8.74 -6.82 -10.67
CA ASP A 110 -9.61 -7.98 -10.52
C ASP A 110 -11.09 -7.64 -10.36
N THR A 111 -11.40 -6.44 -9.88
CA THR A 111 -12.76 -6.06 -9.44
C THR A 111 -13.34 -4.88 -10.23
N GLN A 112 -12.57 -4.26 -11.13
CA GLN A 112 -13.00 -3.08 -11.89
C GLN A 112 -14.25 -3.28 -12.76
N TRP A 113 -14.69 -4.53 -13.01
CA TRP A 113 -15.84 -4.83 -13.87
C TRP A 113 -17.21 -4.75 -13.16
N PHE A 114 -17.26 -4.59 -11.84
CA PHE A 114 -18.52 -4.43 -11.10
C PHE A 114 -19.09 -3.01 -11.25
N ASN A 115 -19.80 -2.76 -12.35
CA ASN A 115 -20.52 -1.52 -12.66
C ASN A 115 -21.96 -1.82 -13.12
N GLU A 116 -22.88 -2.08 -12.17
CA GLU A 116 -24.28 -2.36 -12.51
C GLU A 116 -25.10 -1.10 -12.88
N GLU A 117 -24.52 0.10 -12.78
CA GLU A 117 -25.19 1.35 -13.18
C GLU A 117 -25.08 1.61 -14.70
N GLU A 118 -23.98 1.23 -15.34
CA GLU A 118 -23.80 1.34 -16.80
C GLU A 118 -24.13 0.05 -17.57
N THR A 119 -24.14 -1.11 -16.90
CA THR A 119 -24.33 -2.40 -17.56
C THR A 119 -25.17 -3.38 -16.73
N ASP A 120 -25.55 -4.50 -17.35
CA ASP A 120 -26.30 -5.57 -16.68
C ASP A 120 -25.38 -6.70 -16.18
N TRP A 121 -25.91 -7.50 -15.26
CA TRP A 121 -25.17 -8.60 -14.64
C TRP A 121 -24.64 -9.63 -15.64
N ASP A 122 -25.41 -9.95 -16.69
CA ASP A 122 -24.98 -10.91 -17.72
C ASP A 122 -23.79 -10.37 -18.53
N THR A 123 -23.74 -9.05 -18.75
CA THR A 123 -22.61 -8.37 -19.39
C THR A 123 -21.38 -8.36 -18.49
N ILE A 124 -21.52 -8.11 -17.18
CA ILE A 124 -20.43 -8.21 -16.21
C ILE A 124 -19.82 -9.63 -16.24
N LEU A 125 -20.65 -10.68 -16.15
CA LEU A 125 -20.16 -12.06 -16.24
C LEU A 125 -19.48 -12.36 -17.58
N SER A 126 -19.96 -11.76 -18.67
CA SER A 126 -19.36 -11.92 -19.99
C SER A 126 -18.00 -11.23 -20.09
N GLN A 127 -17.81 -10.09 -19.42
CA GLN A 127 -16.50 -9.43 -19.30
C GLN A 127 -15.50 -10.34 -18.59
N TYR A 128 -15.87 -10.93 -17.43
CA TYR A 128 -15.00 -11.87 -16.73
C TYR A 128 -14.65 -13.11 -17.57
N ARG A 129 -15.62 -13.67 -18.31
CA ARG A 129 -15.36 -14.79 -19.24
C ARG A 129 -14.40 -14.42 -20.37
N SER A 130 -14.35 -13.16 -20.78
CA SER A 130 -13.45 -12.69 -21.83
C SER A 130 -11.99 -12.54 -21.36
N GLN A 131 -11.74 -12.53 -20.04
CA GLN A 131 -10.41 -12.41 -19.45
C GLN A 131 -9.81 -13.81 -19.23
N THR A 132 -9.24 -14.41 -20.28
CA THR A 132 -8.54 -15.69 -20.17
C THR A 132 -7.38 -15.60 -19.18
N GLY A 133 -7.34 -16.50 -18.19
CA GLY A 133 -6.30 -16.54 -17.17
C GLY A 133 -6.89 -16.77 -15.79
N LYS A 134 -6.89 -15.73 -14.95
CA LYS A 134 -7.20 -15.84 -13.52
C LYS A 134 -8.62 -16.29 -13.22
N PHE A 135 -9.61 -15.73 -13.94
CA PHE A 135 -11.03 -15.98 -13.68
C PHE A 135 -11.70 -16.89 -14.72
N SER A 136 -11.04 -17.17 -15.84
CA SER A 136 -11.62 -17.96 -16.93
C SER A 136 -10.58 -18.78 -17.69
N ASP A 137 -11.03 -19.88 -18.30
CA ASP A 137 -10.26 -20.70 -19.24
C ASP A 137 -10.56 -20.37 -20.71
N GLY A 138 -11.18 -19.20 -20.94
CA GLY A 138 -11.60 -18.69 -22.25
C GLY A 138 -13.09 -18.93 -22.53
N GLU A 139 -13.60 -20.16 -22.36
CA GLU A 139 -15.03 -20.44 -22.59
C GLU A 139 -15.84 -20.47 -21.29
N ASN A 140 -15.22 -20.78 -20.15
CA ASN A 140 -15.89 -20.93 -18.86
C ASN A 140 -15.21 -20.11 -17.77
N LEU A 141 -15.99 -19.71 -16.77
CA LEU A 141 -15.42 -19.20 -15.51
C LEU A 141 -14.82 -20.37 -14.73
N THR A 142 -13.62 -20.16 -14.20
CA THR A 142 -12.94 -21.12 -13.32
C THR A 142 -13.27 -20.91 -11.84
N CYS A 143 -14.01 -19.84 -11.55
CA CYS A 143 -14.42 -19.40 -10.22
C CYS A 143 -15.94 -19.13 -10.19
N THR A 144 -16.48 -18.93 -8.98
CA THR A 144 -17.88 -18.57 -8.80
C THR A 144 -17.99 -17.07 -8.58
N ILE A 145 -18.64 -16.36 -9.51
CA ILE A 145 -18.93 -14.93 -9.37
C ILE A 145 -20.39 -14.77 -9.00
N THR A 146 -20.66 -14.15 -7.85
CA THR A 146 -21.99 -14.04 -7.26
C THR A 146 -22.33 -12.58 -7.01
N ARG A 147 -23.56 -12.21 -7.38
CA ARG A 147 -24.23 -11.01 -6.88
C ARG A 147 -24.99 -11.42 -5.63
N ASN A 148 -24.51 -11.02 -4.46
CA ASN A 148 -25.18 -11.32 -3.19
C ASN A 148 -26.44 -10.47 -3.08
N GLU A 149 -26.27 -9.16 -3.28
CA GLU A 149 -27.33 -8.16 -3.40
C GLU A 149 -26.90 -7.09 -4.42
N LYS A 150 -27.71 -6.06 -4.66
CA LYS A 150 -27.23 -4.90 -5.40
C LYS A 150 -26.08 -4.26 -4.59
N ASP A 151 -24.95 -3.99 -5.24
CA ASP A 151 -23.77 -3.35 -4.61
C ASP A 151 -23.01 -4.22 -3.57
N ASP A 152 -23.33 -5.52 -3.49
CA ASP A 152 -22.58 -6.54 -2.72
C ASP A 152 -22.29 -7.75 -3.62
N TYR A 153 -21.00 -7.99 -3.88
CA TYR A 153 -20.52 -9.00 -4.81
C TYR A 153 -19.46 -9.88 -4.15
N SER A 154 -19.38 -11.13 -4.62
CA SER A 154 -18.32 -12.06 -4.22
C SER A 154 -17.76 -12.83 -5.41
N ILE A 155 -16.46 -13.09 -5.38
CA ILE A 155 -15.80 -14.06 -6.27
C ILE A 155 -15.17 -15.11 -5.40
N SER A 156 -15.46 -16.39 -5.61
CA SER A 156 -14.88 -17.46 -4.81
C SER A 156 -14.25 -18.58 -5.65
N GLY A 157 -13.25 -19.24 -5.06
CA GLY A 157 -12.57 -20.38 -5.69
C GLY A 157 -11.57 -19.98 -6.78
N VAL A 158 -10.98 -18.78 -6.70
CA VAL A 158 -9.92 -18.35 -7.62
C VAL A 158 -8.63 -19.05 -7.24
N ALA A 159 -8.08 -19.88 -8.13
CA ALA A 159 -6.86 -20.62 -7.84
C ALA A 159 -5.67 -19.67 -7.59
N GLY A 160 -4.93 -19.93 -6.52
CA GLY A 160 -3.87 -19.03 -6.05
C GLY A 160 -2.74 -19.74 -5.30
N THR A 161 -1.65 -18.99 -5.08
CA THR A 161 -0.50 -19.40 -4.26
C THR A 161 -0.03 -18.23 -3.41
N TRP A 162 0.05 -18.41 -2.10
CA TRP A 162 0.52 -17.37 -1.17
C TRP A 162 1.72 -17.87 -0.37
N GLU A 163 2.83 -17.13 -0.42
CA GLU A 163 4.11 -17.50 0.20
C GLU A 163 4.50 -18.98 -0.03
N ASN A 164 4.57 -19.79 1.03
CA ASN A 164 4.94 -21.21 0.97
C ASN A 164 3.74 -22.13 0.64
N ILE A 165 2.54 -21.58 0.45
CA ILE A 165 1.34 -22.32 0.05
C ILE A 165 1.34 -22.49 -1.47
N THR A 166 1.69 -23.69 -1.91
CA THR A 166 1.78 -24.05 -3.35
C THR A 166 0.43 -24.32 -4.01
N SER A 167 -0.67 -24.36 -3.24
CA SER A 167 -2.04 -24.49 -3.76
C SER A 167 -3.05 -23.99 -2.72
N GLY A 168 -3.81 -22.94 -3.07
CA GLY A 168 -4.92 -22.43 -2.28
C GLY A 168 -5.97 -21.76 -3.16
N TYR A 169 -7.00 -21.20 -2.52
CA TYR A 169 -8.02 -20.41 -3.18
C TYR A 169 -8.05 -19.00 -2.61
N TYR A 170 -8.35 -18.04 -3.48
CA TYR A 170 -8.64 -16.67 -3.12
C TYR A 170 -10.13 -16.41 -3.26
N ASP A 171 -10.67 -15.77 -2.23
CA ASP A 171 -12.02 -15.28 -2.21
C ASP A 171 -11.99 -13.75 -2.11
N TYR A 172 -12.85 -13.11 -2.90
CA TYR A 172 -12.97 -11.67 -3.01
C TYR A 172 -14.35 -11.25 -2.54
N ARG A 173 -14.42 -10.10 -1.87
CA ARG A 173 -15.69 -9.43 -1.60
C ARG A 173 -15.60 -7.95 -1.93
N MET A 174 -16.63 -7.44 -2.59
CA MET A 174 -16.76 -6.05 -2.99
C MET A 174 -18.09 -5.52 -2.47
N LEU A 175 -18.05 -4.37 -1.79
CA LEU A 175 -19.17 -3.75 -1.11
C LEU A 175 -19.22 -2.27 -1.47
N TYR A 176 -20.41 -1.75 -1.71
CA TYR A 176 -20.68 -0.32 -1.78
C TYR A 176 -21.89 0.06 -0.93
N ASP A 177 -21.69 1.05 -0.05
CA ASP A 177 -22.74 1.65 0.78
C ASP A 177 -23.17 2.97 0.16
N CYS A 178 -24.32 2.95 -0.52
CA CYS A 178 -24.86 4.11 -1.23
C CYS A 178 -25.34 5.24 -0.31
N ASP A 179 -25.69 4.95 0.95
CA ASP A 179 -26.11 5.97 1.91
C ASP A 179 -24.92 6.79 2.40
N LYS A 180 -23.74 6.16 2.49
CA LYS A 180 -22.52 6.81 2.97
C LYS A 180 -21.54 7.22 1.86
N ASP A 181 -21.75 6.73 0.64
CA ASP A 181 -20.82 6.86 -0.49
C ASP A 181 -19.44 6.26 -0.19
N TRP A 182 -19.46 5.02 0.29
CA TRP A 182 -18.26 4.27 0.69
C TRP A 182 -18.15 2.96 -0.08
N CYS A 183 -16.93 2.54 -0.43
CA CYS A 183 -16.69 1.26 -1.06
C CYS A 183 -15.53 0.49 -0.41
N LYS A 184 -15.63 -0.84 -0.41
CA LYS A 184 -14.61 -1.75 0.11
C LYS A 184 -14.46 -2.93 -0.83
N ALA A 185 -13.23 -3.31 -1.14
CA ALA A 185 -12.87 -4.57 -1.76
C ALA A 185 -11.72 -5.21 -0.99
N TYR A 186 -11.78 -6.52 -0.80
CA TYR A 186 -10.69 -7.25 -0.17
C TYR A 186 -10.60 -8.67 -0.73
N GLN A 187 -9.39 -9.24 -0.62
CA GLN A 187 -9.08 -10.60 -0.98
C GLN A 187 -8.59 -11.36 0.26
N GLU A 188 -9.28 -12.44 0.59
CA GLU A 188 -8.87 -13.40 1.61
C GLU A 188 -8.32 -14.67 0.95
N THR A 189 -7.33 -15.26 1.61
CA THR A 189 -6.73 -16.53 1.18
C THR A 189 -7.20 -17.63 2.10
N ASP A 190 -7.82 -18.66 1.53
CA ASP A 190 -8.10 -19.91 2.22
C ASP A 190 -6.84 -20.78 2.20
N VAL A 191 -6.24 -20.94 3.38
CA VAL A 191 -5.06 -21.76 3.59
C VAL A 191 -5.52 -23.21 3.67
N ASN A 192 -5.24 -23.98 2.61
CA ASN A 192 -5.60 -25.39 2.42
C ASN A 192 -5.92 -26.17 3.72
N SER A 193 -6.99 -26.98 3.68
CA SER A 193 -7.49 -27.96 4.69
C SER A 193 -6.49 -28.73 5.56
N SER A 194 -5.20 -28.75 5.24
CA SER A 194 -4.13 -29.28 6.09
C SER A 194 -3.76 -28.35 7.26
N TYR A 195 -4.21 -27.10 7.26
CA TYR A 195 -3.96 -26.08 8.29
C TYR A 195 -5.28 -25.65 8.94
N THR A 196 -5.86 -26.51 9.77
CA THR A 196 -7.24 -26.33 10.29
C THR A 196 -7.38 -25.24 11.36
N VAL A 197 -6.28 -24.66 11.83
CA VAL A 197 -6.29 -23.63 12.90
C VAL A 197 -5.89 -22.24 12.40
N MET A 198 -5.63 -22.09 11.11
CA MET A 198 -5.29 -20.79 10.51
C MET A 198 -6.54 -19.96 10.21
N PRO A 199 -6.57 -18.68 10.58
CA PRO A 199 -7.61 -17.75 10.16
C PRO A 199 -7.51 -17.47 8.65
N GLU A 200 -8.57 -16.91 8.10
CA GLU A 200 -8.55 -16.33 6.74
C GLU A 200 -7.54 -15.17 6.70
N ILE A 201 -6.68 -15.16 5.68
CA ILE A 201 -5.59 -14.18 5.57
C ILE A 201 -5.96 -13.12 4.55
N THR A 202 -6.06 -11.86 4.98
CA THR A 202 -6.25 -10.73 4.05
C THR A 202 -4.94 -10.37 3.39
N THR A 203 -4.86 -10.50 2.06
CA THR A 203 -3.62 -10.21 1.30
C THR A 203 -3.72 -8.97 0.42
N GLN A 204 -4.96 -8.55 0.11
CA GLN A 204 -5.22 -7.35 -0.68
C GLN A 204 -6.45 -6.65 -0.16
N MET A 205 -6.43 -5.31 -0.21
CA MET A 205 -7.54 -4.48 0.23
C MET A 205 -7.52 -3.15 -0.51
N PHE A 206 -8.71 -2.63 -0.80
CA PHE A 206 -8.97 -1.30 -1.29
C PHE A 206 -10.24 -0.75 -0.64
N GLU A 207 -10.18 0.49 -0.16
CA GLU A 207 -11.29 1.16 0.50
C GLU A 207 -11.31 2.63 0.13
N TYR A 208 -12.51 3.14 -0.13
CA TYR A 208 -12.81 4.56 -0.37
C TYR A 208 -13.95 4.99 0.53
N ALA A 209 -13.82 6.16 1.15
CA ALA A 209 -14.87 6.74 1.97
C ALA A 209 -14.99 8.25 1.74
N ARG A 210 -16.19 8.72 1.45
CA ARG A 210 -16.58 10.12 1.59
C ARG A 210 -16.95 10.41 3.05
N ILE A 211 -16.08 11.14 3.75
CA ILE A 211 -16.25 11.48 5.17
C ILE A 211 -17.28 12.60 5.33
N ASN A 212 -17.19 13.59 4.45
CA ASN A 212 -18.17 14.67 4.31
C ASN A 212 -18.10 15.22 2.88
N ASN A 213 -18.75 16.35 2.60
CA ASN A 213 -18.76 16.92 1.25
C ASN A 213 -17.36 17.22 0.70
N ASP A 214 -16.41 17.54 1.57
CA ASP A 214 -15.10 18.10 1.22
C ASP A 214 -13.94 17.16 1.58
N THR A 215 -14.18 16.14 2.40
CA THR A 215 -13.14 15.25 2.94
C THR A 215 -13.35 13.81 2.48
N PHE A 216 -12.27 13.20 1.98
CA PHE A 216 -12.24 11.85 1.44
C PHE A 216 -11.07 11.06 2.04
N ALA A 217 -11.30 9.79 2.34
CA ALA A 217 -10.29 8.87 2.83
C ALA A 217 -10.17 7.66 1.90
N ILE A 218 -8.94 7.23 1.65
CA ILE A 218 -8.63 6.04 0.85
C ILE A 218 -7.61 5.20 1.62
N GLN A 219 -7.83 3.89 1.66
CA GLN A 219 -6.91 2.91 2.24
C GLN A 219 -6.71 1.75 1.27
N THR A 220 -5.47 1.31 1.11
CA THR A 220 -5.15 0.01 0.52
C THR A 220 -4.50 -0.88 1.58
N SER A 221 -4.06 -2.08 1.20
CA SER A 221 -3.23 -2.90 2.10
C SER A 221 -1.92 -2.21 2.50
N ARG A 222 -1.49 -1.12 1.84
CA ARG A 222 -0.18 -0.50 2.10
C ARG A 222 -0.16 1.00 2.16
N GLU A 223 -1.22 1.67 1.74
CA GLU A 223 -1.28 3.12 1.62
C GLU A 223 -2.49 3.68 2.35
N ARG A 224 -2.34 4.86 2.94
CA ARG A 224 -3.45 5.67 3.44
C ARG A 224 -3.37 7.06 2.84
N LEU A 225 -4.52 7.59 2.47
CA LEU A 225 -4.65 8.92 1.90
C LEU A 225 -5.88 9.61 2.50
N LEU A 226 -5.68 10.84 2.99
CA LEU A 226 -6.75 11.76 3.35
C LEU A 226 -6.65 12.98 2.45
N VAL A 227 -7.74 13.33 1.78
CA VAL A 227 -7.83 14.52 0.92
C VAL A 227 -8.92 15.43 1.42
N VAL A 228 -8.61 16.72 1.55
CA VAL A 228 -9.56 17.78 1.83
C VAL A 228 -9.57 18.74 0.64
N LEU A 229 -10.73 18.89 0.03
CA LEU A 229 -10.95 19.83 -1.06
C LEU A 229 -11.44 21.17 -0.52
N ASN A 230 -11.24 22.23 -1.28
CA ASN A 230 -11.87 23.52 -0.97
C ASN A 230 -13.40 23.38 -1.02
N PRO A 231 -14.13 23.99 -0.06
CA PRO A 231 -15.59 23.93 -0.04
C PRO A 231 -16.18 24.38 -1.38
N ALA A 232 -17.17 23.64 -1.85
CA ALA A 232 -17.91 23.93 -3.06
C ALA A 232 -19.40 23.60 -2.84
N ASP A 233 -20.26 24.10 -3.71
CA ASP A 233 -21.67 23.71 -3.71
C ASP A 233 -21.80 22.19 -3.82
N SER A 234 -22.81 21.59 -3.18
CA SER A 234 -22.99 20.13 -3.06
C SER A 234 -22.97 19.39 -4.40
N ASP A 235 -23.36 20.07 -5.47
CA ASP A 235 -23.52 19.51 -6.80
C ASP A 235 -22.23 19.66 -7.65
N THR A 236 -21.18 20.26 -7.07
CA THR A 236 -19.89 20.43 -7.74
C THR A 236 -19.15 19.10 -7.79
N LEU A 237 -18.87 18.63 -9.01
CA LEU A 237 -18.07 17.42 -9.24
C LEU A 237 -16.67 17.55 -8.64
N ILE A 238 -16.14 16.43 -8.13
CA ILE A 238 -14.79 16.37 -7.55
C ILE A 238 -13.73 16.93 -8.53
N SER A 239 -13.83 16.59 -9.81
CA SER A 239 -12.92 17.06 -10.87
C SER A 239 -12.95 18.57 -11.10
N GLY A 240 -14.01 19.26 -10.71
CA GLY A 240 -14.14 20.72 -10.79
C GLY A 240 -13.64 21.46 -9.56
N ARG A 241 -13.13 20.74 -8.56
CA ARG A 241 -12.70 21.30 -7.27
C ARG A 241 -11.18 21.36 -7.19
N THR A 242 -10.68 22.06 -6.18
CA THR A 242 -9.24 22.18 -5.91
C THR A 242 -8.90 21.61 -4.55
N ILE A 243 -7.71 21.02 -4.44
CA ILE A 243 -7.17 20.50 -3.19
C ILE A 243 -6.88 21.66 -2.24
N LYS A 244 -7.31 21.54 -0.98
CA LYS A 244 -6.95 22.42 0.12
C LYS A 244 -5.77 21.86 0.90
N GLU A 245 -5.86 20.59 1.28
CA GLU A 245 -4.81 19.85 1.97
C GLU A 245 -4.93 18.36 1.67
N PHE A 246 -3.80 17.64 1.72
CA PHE A 246 -3.81 16.18 1.72
C PHE A 246 -2.67 15.62 2.56
N TYR A 247 -2.89 14.39 3.01
CA TYR A 247 -1.96 13.62 3.85
C TYR A 247 -1.88 12.22 3.27
N TYR A 248 -0.67 11.74 3.02
CA TYR A 248 -0.45 10.44 2.42
C TYR A 248 0.68 9.69 3.14
N SER A 249 0.48 8.39 3.34
CA SER A 249 1.50 7.50 3.85
C SER A 249 1.54 6.19 3.07
N LYS A 250 2.72 5.58 3.02
CA LYS A 250 2.97 4.27 2.43
C LYS A 250 3.85 3.44 3.36
N LEU A 251 3.40 2.24 3.71
CA LEU A 251 4.15 1.28 4.52
C LEU A 251 5.42 0.77 3.82
N THR A 252 6.44 0.43 4.59
CA THR A 252 7.68 -0.24 4.15
C THR A 252 7.42 -1.61 3.54
N GLN A 253 8.16 -1.99 2.49
CA GLN A 253 8.04 -3.34 1.88
C GLN A 253 8.43 -4.44 2.86
N ASP A 254 9.47 -4.15 3.63
CA ASP A 254 10.07 -5.02 4.62
C ASP A 254 10.01 -4.27 5.95
N GLY A 255 9.36 -4.86 6.96
CA GLY A 255 9.16 -4.20 8.26
C GLY A 255 7.94 -4.74 9.00
N GLN A 256 7.70 -4.22 10.19
CA GLN A 256 6.51 -4.52 10.96
C GLN A 256 5.80 -3.19 11.25
N ARG A 257 4.54 -3.10 10.85
CA ARG A 257 3.65 -2.01 11.23
C ARG A 257 3.72 -1.81 12.75
N THR A 258 3.92 -0.58 13.18
CA THR A 258 4.02 -0.24 14.60
C THR A 258 2.72 -0.50 15.38
N THR A 259 1.58 -0.57 14.70
CA THR A 259 0.28 -0.94 15.25
C THR A 259 0.02 -2.44 15.28
N PHE A 260 0.83 -3.25 14.59
CA PHE A 260 0.66 -4.69 14.52
C PHE A 260 1.00 -5.34 15.86
N THR A 261 0.07 -6.16 16.35
CA THR A 261 0.28 -7.01 17.54
C THR A 261 0.56 -8.43 17.08
N PRO A 262 1.79 -8.95 17.28
CA PRO A 262 2.14 -10.32 16.93
C PRO A 262 1.33 -11.35 17.71
N TYR A 263 1.23 -12.56 17.16
CA TYR A 263 0.71 -13.71 17.90
C TYR A 263 1.49 -13.92 19.22
N GLU A 264 0.74 -14.12 20.31
CA GLU A 264 1.27 -14.51 21.61
C GLU A 264 1.06 -16.01 21.79
N GLU A 265 2.15 -16.73 22.10
CA GLU A 265 2.09 -18.18 22.28
C GLU A 265 1.15 -18.56 23.42
N LEU A 266 0.27 -19.52 23.18
CA LEU A 266 -0.63 -20.06 24.18
C LEU A 266 0.11 -21.02 25.11
N GLU A 267 -0.30 -21.10 26.38
CA GLU A 267 0.25 -22.09 27.31
C GLU A 267 0.00 -23.51 26.79
N GLU A 268 1.06 -24.28 26.56
CA GLU A 268 0.96 -25.64 26.01
C GLU A 268 0.66 -26.71 27.06
N LYS A 269 0.60 -26.34 28.35
CA LYS A 269 0.31 -27.25 29.45
C LYS A 269 -0.81 -26.71 30.32
N ASP A 270 -1.70 -27.58 30.76
CA ASP A 270 -2.74 -27.22 31.72
C ASP A 270 -2.17 -27.12 33.15
N SER A 271 -3.02 -26.73 34.10
CA SER A 271 -2.67 -26.64 35.53
C SER A 271 -2.16 -27.95 36.17
N ARG A 272 -2.28 -29.09 35.50
CA ARG A 272 -1.80 -30.41 35.94
C ARG A 272 -0.54 -30.86 35.20
N GLY A 273 -0.03 -30.04 34.28
CA GLY A 273 1.13 -30.33 33.45
C GLY A 273 0.82 -31.21 32.23
N GLU A 274 -0.45 -31.47 31.93
CA GLU A 274 -0.86 -32.23 30.73
C GLU A 274 -0.78 -31.34 29.50
N ILE A 275 -0.29 -31.89 28.38
CA ILE A 275 -0.14 -31.15 27.12
C ILE A 275 -1.51 -30.81 26.53
N ILE A 276 -1.70 -29.53 26.19
CA ILE A 276 -2.84 -29.03 25.43
C ILE A 276 -2.46 -29.08 23.95
N VAL A 277 -2.78 -30.21 23.31
CA VAL A 277 -2.39 -30.52 21.91
C VAL A 277 -2.82 -29.42 20.93
N GLU A 278 -3.98 -28.80 21.16
CA GLU A 278 -4.50 -27.70 20.32
C GLU A 278 -3.59 -26.45 20.39
N ASN A 279 -3.10 -26.10 21.58
CA ASN A 279 -2.22 -24.95 21.78
C ASN A 279 -0.83 -25.21 21.20
N GLU A 280 -0.27 -26.41 21.41
CA GLU A 280 1.01 -26.83 20.81
C GLU A 280 0.94 -26.78 19.27
N ALA A 281 -0.15 -27.28 18.68
CA ALA A 281 -0.36 -27.23 17.23
C ALA A 281 -0.47 -25.78 16.73
N LYS A 282 -1.28 -24.94 17.39
CA LYS A 282 -1.46 -23.53 17.03
C LYS A 282 -0.15 -22.74 17.15
N ASN A 283 0.58 -22.89 18.26
CA ASN A 283 1.88 -22.25 18.44
C ASN A 283 2.87 -22.65 17.35
N LYS A 284 2.97 -23.95 17.04
CA LYS A 284 3.87 -24.45 16.00
C LYS A 284 3.51 -23.93 14.61
N GLU A 285 2.23 -23.76 14.31
CA GLU A 285 1.79 -23.15 13.05
C GLU A 285 2.17 -21.67 13.02
N PHE A 286 1.78 -20.85 13.99
CA PHE A 286 2.12 -19.42 14.01
C PHE A 286 3.63 -19.14 14.09
N GLN A 287 4.43 -20.02 14.69
CA GLN A 287 5.90 -19.94 14.62
C GLN A 287 6.45 -20.08 13.19
N GLN A 288 5.81 -20.90 12.34
CA GLN A 288 6.20 -21.02 10.92
C GLN A 288 5.81 -19.78 10.13
N TRP A 289 4.77 -19.07 10.57
CA TRP A 289 4.19 -17.90 9.91
C TRP A 289 4.37 -16.65 10.79
N GLY A 290 5.61 -16.36 11.18
CA GLY A 290 5.93 -15.30 12.17
C GLY A 290 5.47 -13.88 11.80
N VAL A 291 4.98 -13.66 10.57
CA VAL A 291 4.38 -12.40 10.09
C VAL A 291 2.89 -12.29 10.35
N LEU A 292 2.22 -13.34 10.82
CA LEU A 292 0.76 -13.36 11.06
C LEU A 292 0.40 -13.19 12.53
N ASN A 293 -0.73 -12.55 12.79
CA ASN A 293 -1.39 -12.57 14.10
C ASN A 293 -2.58 -13.53 14.11
N GLU A 294 -3.19 -13.72 15.29
CA GLU A 294 -4.33 -14.63 15.46
C GLU A 294 -5.58 -14.28 14.64
N ASN A 295 -5.67 -13.05 14.11
CA ASN A 295 -6.79 -12.57 13.31
C ASN A 295 -6.54 -12.67 11.80
N GLY A 296 -5.38 -13.19 11.38
CA GLY A 296 -5.02 -13.30 9.96
C GLY A 296 -4.48 -12.00 9.35
N ASP A 297 -4.13 -11.01 10.17
CA ASP A 297 -3.43 -9.82 9.69
C ASP A 297 -1.95 -10.13 9.46
N ILE A 298 -1.39 -9.51 8.43
CA ILE A 298 0.04 -9.62 8.09
C ILE A 298 0.77 -8.37 8.61
N ALA A 299 1.92 -8.58 9.26
CA ALA A 299 2.73 -7.54 9.91
C ALA A 299 3.10 -6.35 9.01
N THR A 300 3.20 -6.55 7.69
CA THR A 300 3.64 -5.53 6.72
C THR A 300 2.49 -4.79 6.02
N MET A 301 1.22 -5.15 6.28
CA MET A 301 0.09 -4.61 5.53
C MET A 301 -1.16 -4.44 6.38
N TYR A 302 -2.03 -3.52 5.96
CA TYR A 302 -3.38 -3.35 6.50
C TYR A 302 -4.28 -4.49 6.01
N GLY A 303 -5.03 -5.09 6.93
CA GLY A 303 -6.01 -6.14 6.67
C GLY A 303 -7.44 -5.69 6.92
N VAL A 304 -8.40 -6.63 6.84
CA VAL A 304 -9.83 -6.34 7.11
C VAL A 304 -10.07 -5.82 8.54
N ASN A 305 -9.21 -6.17 9.50
CA ASN A 305 -9.29 -5.68 10.88
C ASN A 305 -8.85 -4.22 11.03
N ASP A 306 -8.09 -3.70 10.07
CA ASP A 306 -7.68 -2.28 9.99
C ASP A 306 -8.65 -1.44 9.15
N SER A 307 -9.77 -2.02 8.73
CA SER A 307 -10.73 -1.41 7.82
C SER A 307 -11.26 -0.08 8.36
N MET A 308 -11.32 0.93 7.49
CA MET A 308 -11.93 2.22 7.78
C MET A 308 -13.40 2.06 8.22
N PHE A 309 -14.07 1.00 7.75
CA PHE A 309 -15.47 0.73 8.02
C PHE A 309 -15.74 0.21 9.45
N LEU A 310 -14.69 -0.26 10.15
CA LEU A 310 -14.76 -0.64 11.55
C LEU A 310 -14.48 0.55 12.49
N GLY A 311 -13.82 1.59 11.97
CA GLY A 311 -13.46 2.79 12.72
C GLY A 311 -14.59 3.82 12.79
N ALA A 312 -14.51 4.70 13.80
CA ALA A 312 -15.36 5.88 13.83
C ALA A 312 -14.89 6.89 12.77
N VAL A 313 -15.80 7.36 11.91
CA VAL A 313 -15.54 8.33 10.83
C VAL A 313 -14.75 9.55 11.29
N ASN A 314 -15.06 10.05 12.50
CA ASN A 314 -14.40 11.23 13.07
C ASN A 314 -12.90 11.00 13.40
N ASN A 315 -12.44 9.75 13.40
CA ASN A 315 -11.05 9.40 13.63
C ASN A 315 -10.23 9.38 12.33
N MET A 316 -10.85 9.49 11.15
CA MET A 316 -10.16 9.54 9.86
C MET A 316 -9.61 10.95 9.60
N ASN A 317 -8.47 11.24 10.23
CA ASN A 317 -7.74 12.50 10.14
C ASN A 317 -6.26 12.25 9.79
N TYR A 318 -5.40 13.27 9.85
CA TYR A 318 -3.98 13.06 9.52
C TYR A 318 -3.27 12.12 10.51
N ASP A 319 -3.69 12.03 11.77
CA ASP A 319 -3.11 11.07 12.72
C ASP A 319 -3.42 9.62 12.30
N TRP A 320 -4.60 9.37 11.71
CA TRP A 320 -4.92 8.06 11.12
C TRP A 320 -4.04 7.74 9.91
N VAL A 321 -3.77 8.71 9.04
CA VAL A 321 -2.87 8.51 7.89
C VAL A 321 -1.47 8.10 8.36
N PHE A 322 -0.96 8.75 9.40
CA PHE A 322 0.39 8.51 9.94
C PHE A 322 0.37 7.69 11.24
N GLU A 323 -0.66 6.88 11.46
CA GLU A 323 -0.79 6.09 12.69
C GLU A 323 0.41 5.16 12.84
N ASP A 324 0.71 4.43 11.76
CA ASP A 324 1.93 3.66 11.63
C ASP A 324 3.15 4.56 11.37
N LYS A 325 4.26 4.24 12.06
CA LYS A 325 5.51 5.02 11.97
C LYS A 325 6.56 4.37 11.07
N ASP A 326 6.40 3.08 10.77
CA ASP A 326 7.27 2.39 9.81
C ASP A 326 6.77 2.62 8.37
N LEU A 327 7.21 3.74 7.79
CA LEU A 327 6.72 4.24 6.51
C LEU A 327 7.85 4.35 5.48
N GLN A 328 7.62 3.84 4.28
CA GLN A 328 8.47 4.08 3.12
C GLN A 328 8.38 5.53 2.66
N GLN A 329 7.19 6.12 2.72
CA GLN A 329 6.92 7.46 2.22
C GLN A 329 5.84 8.13 3.08
N GLY A 330 6.02 9.43 3.34
CA GLY A 330 5.06 10.30 3.98
C GLY A 330 5.02 11.65 3.29
N ILE A 331 3.82 12.12 2.93
CA ILE A 331 3.62 13.37 2.20
C ILE A 331 2.52 14.17 2.86
N VAL A 332 2.76 15.46 3.03
CA VAL A 332 1.76 16.42 3.46
C VAL A 332 1.75 17.62 2.53
N TYR A 333 0.56 18.04 2.13
CA TYR A 333 0.33 19.31 1.47
C TYR A 333 -0.71 20.10 2.24
N LYS A 334 -0.41 21.36 2.54
CA LYS A 334 -1.34 22.26 3.21
C LYS A 334 -0.98 23.72 2.93
N ASP A 335 -1.98 24.52 2.60
CA ASP A 335 -1.85 25.99 2.46
C ASP A 335 -0.67 26.42 1.56
N GLY A 336 -0.46 25.68 0.47
CA GLY A 336 0.60 25.95 -0.51
C GLY A 336 1.99 25.48 -0.11
N ILE A 337 2.11 24.68 0.96
CA ILE A 337 3.36 24.04 1.39
C ILE A 337 3.23 22.54 1.19
N LEU A 338 4.19 21.93 0.50
CA LEU A 338 4.32 20.51 0.25
C LEU A 338 5.60 20.00 0.93
N ILE A 339 5.46 19.00 1.79
CA ILE A 339 6.61 18.30 2.38
C ILE A 339 6.50 16.82 2.03
N VAL A 340 7.56 16.30 1.41
CA VAL A 340 7.70 14.90 1.01
C VAL A 340 8.87 14.33 1.80
N THR A 341 8.66 13.24 2.53
CA THR A 341 9.74 12.43 3.11
C THR A 341 9.64 11.02 2.54
N THR A 342 10.70 10.53 1.92
CA THR A 342 10.70 9.22 1.23
C THR A 342 12.02 8.49 1.45
N TYR A 343 11.95 7.18 1.60
CA TYR A 343 13.14 6.35 1.72
C TYR A 343 13.78 6.12 0.35
N ASN A 344 15.07 6.41 0.23
CA ASN A 344 15.84 6.16 -0.98
C ASN A 344 16.69 4.89 -0.80
N LYS A 345 16.35 3.84 -1.57
CA LYS A 345 17.05 2.54 -1.54
C LYS A 345 18.53 2.63 -1.95
N LEU A 346 18.94 3.65 -2.71
CA LEU A 346 20.32 3.82 -3.17
C LEU A 346 21.21 4.47 -2.11
N SER A 347 20.71 5.51 -1.43
CA SER A 347 21.42 6.16 -0.33
C SER A 347 21.22 5.46 1.00
N THR A 348 20.25 4.54 1.09
CA THR A 348 19.83 3.87 2.32
C THR A 348 19.38 4.82 3.42
N ASP A 349 18.95 6.02 3.05
CA ASP A 349 18.53 7.11 3.94
C ASP A 349 17.17 7.69 3.54
N TYR A 350 16.52 8.40 4.46
CA TYR A 350 15.36 9.21 4.14
C TYR A 350 15.78 10.55 3.53
N GLU A 351 15.14 10.89 2.43
CA GLU A 351 15.28 12.20 1.80
C GLU A 351 14.01 13.01 2.05
N ARG A 352 14.20 14.29 2.39
CA ARG A 352 13.11 15.25 2.58
C ARG A 352 13.18 16.36 1.56
N PHE A 353 12.02 16.69 1.03
CA PHE A 353 11.81 17.79 0.10
C PHE A 353 10.71 18.69 0.63
N GLU A 354 10.96 19.99 0.54
CA GLU A 354 10.02 21.03 0.91
C GLU A 354 9.82 21.93 -0.30
N TYR A 355 8.56 22.22 -0.61
CA TYR A 355 8.17 23.16 -1.66
C TYR A 355 7.12 24.10 -1.09
N SER A 356 7.29 25.39 -1.35
CA SER A 356 6.40 26.43 -0.83
C SER A 356 6.04 27.40 -1.96
N LEU A 357 4.74 27.65 -2.14
CA LEU A 357 4.26 28.66 -3.08
C LEU A 357 4.61 30.06 -2.57
N VAL A 358 4.81 31.00 -3.50
CA VAL A 358 5.04 32.40 -3.13
C VAL A 358 3.85 32.93 -2.32
N GLY A 359 4.13 33.35 -1.08
CA GLY A 359 3.12 33.89 -0.16
C GLY A 359 2.50 32.86 0.80
N SER A 360 3.00 31.62 0.83
CA SER A 360 2.68 30.67 1.91
C SER A 360 3.15 31.16 3.27
N ASP A 361 2.51 30.68 4.34
CA ASP A 361 2.93 30.97 5.71
C ASP A 361 4.02 30.00 6.16
N ASP A 362 5.28 30.40 6.04
CA ASP A 362 6.44 29.61 6.43
C ASP A 362 6.40 29.19 7.92
N ALA A 363 5.59 29.83 8.76
CA ALA A 363 5.41 29.41 10.15
C ALA A 363 4.74 28.02 10.29
N LEU A 364 4.09 27.52 9.23
CA LEU A 364 3.48 26.18 9.19
C LEU A 364 4.51 25.07 8.93
N ILE A 365 5.66 25.38 8.33
CA ILE A 365 6.66 24.38 7.93
C ILE A 365 7.05 23.46 9.10
N PRO A 366 7.43 23.95 10.30
CA PRO A 366 7.85 23.06 11.39
C PRO A 366 6.73 22.12 11.85
N GLN A 367 5.47 22.56 11.77
CA GLN A 367 4.32 21.73 12.10
C GLN A 367 4.16 20.61 11.06
N LEU A 368 4.20 20.95 9.78
CA LEU A 368 4.06 19.98 8.69
C LEU A 368 5.23 18.98 8.68
N GLU A 369 6.45 19.46 8.92
CA GLU A 369 7.64 18.61 9.03
C GLU A 369 7.51 17.60 10.17
N SER A 370 6.90 18.00 11.30
CA SER A 370 6.72 17.10 12.44
C SER A 370 5.77 15.94 12.13
N ILE A 371 4.82 16.13 11.21
CA ILE A 371 3.89 15.08 10.75
C ILE A 371 4.63 14.02 9.94
N VAL A 372 5.51 14.47 9.03
CA VAL A 372 6.30 13.59 8.15
C VAL A 372 7.71 13.34 8.68
N GLN A 373 7.92 13.47 10.00
CA GLN A 373 9.21 13.20 10.62
C GLN A 373 9.42 11.69 10.80
N LEU A 374 9.73 11.01 9.69
CA LEU A 374 10.14 9.62 9.67
C LEU A 374 11.60 9.56 10.16
N LYS A 375 11.82 9.16 11.40
CA LYS A 375 13.13 9.29 12.08
C LYS A 375 14.04 8.08 11.90
N GLU A 376 13.48 6.91 11.63
CA GLU A 376 14.20 5.64 11.52
C GLU A 376 13.44 4.76 10.52
N LEU A 377 14.14 3.98 9.71
CA LEU A 377 13.50 2.87 9.00
C LEU A 377 13.31 1.80 10.07
N VAL A 378 12.11 1.67 10.60
CA VAL A 378 11.86 0.72 11.70
C VAL A 378 11.63 -0.67 11.10
N GLY A 379 12.61 -1.13 10.32
CA GLY A 379 12.64 -2.41 9.63
C GLY A 379 13.93 -3.22 9.89
N GLU A 380 14.87 -2.69 10.70
CA GLU A 380 15.93 -3.50 11.34
C GLU A 380 15.45 -4.18 12.64
N GLN A 381 14.15 -4.13 12.95
CA GLN A 381 13.61 -5.00 13.99
C GLN A 381 13.26 -6.34 13.36
N GLU A 382 13.94 -7.41 13.78
CA GLU A 382 13.45 -8.78 13.60
C GLU A 382 11.96 -8.81 13.96
N ILE A 383 11.14 -9.44 13.13
CA ILE A 383 9.73 -9.67 13.44
C ILE A 383 9.69 -10.45 14.76
N LYS A 384 9.23 -9.80 15.83
CA LYS A 384 9.27 -10.38 17.17
C LYS A 384 8.01 -11.20 17.40
N THR A 385 8.15 -12.51 17.57
CA THR A 385 7.16 -13.31 18.29
C THR A 385 7.30 -13.02 19.78
N LYS A 386 6.21 -12.64 20.46
CA LYS A 386 6.19 -12.54 21.92
C LYS A 386 6.01 -13.94 22.49
N LYS A 387 7.04 -14.46 23.16
CA LYS A 387 6.88 -15.62 24.04
C LYS A 387 6.02 -15.21 25.22
N ALA A 388 5.06 -16.06 25.60
CA ALA A 388 4.33 -15.88 26.85
C ALA A 388 5.33 -15.80 28.01
N GLU A 389 5.22 -14.77 28.84
CA GLU A 389 6.03 -14.67 30.05
C GLU A 389 5.66 -15.84 30.96
N GLU A 390 6.64 -16.71 31.25
CA GLU A 390 6.50 -17.72 32.29
C GLU A 390 6.15 -17.01 33.60
N LYS A 391 4.92 -17.20 34.09
CA LYS A 391 4.58 -16.84 35.47
C LYS A 391 5.56 -17.56 36.39
N GLN A 392 6.51 -16.82 36.95
CA GLN A 392 7.30 -17.28 38.07
C GLN A 392 6.34 -17.58 39.22
N THR A 393 5.99 -18.86 39.40
CA THR A 393 5.57 -19.36 40.69
C THR A 393 6.74 -19.21 41.65
N GLU A 394 6.68 -18.19 42.52
CA GLU A 394 7.41 -18.18 43.78
C GLU A 394 7.02 -19.44 44.54
N ASP A 395 7.90 -20.44 44.57
CA ASP A 395 7.82 -21.51 45.57
C ASP A 395 8.99 -21.34 46.53
N SER A 396 8.64 -20.80 47.69
CA SER A 396 9.46 -20.74 48.88
C SER A 396 9.66 -22.14 49.45
N SER A 397 10.90 -22.64 49.47
CA SER A 397 11.27 -23.64 50.47
C SER A 397 12.71 -23.45 50.94
N GLU A 398 12.84 -22.94 52.15
CA GLU A 398 14.03 -23.05 52.99
C GLU A 398 14.34 -24.52 53.25
N THR A 399 15.62 -24.91 53.17
CA THR A 399 16.22 -25.75 54.22
C THR A 399 17.72 -25.48 54.32
N GLU A 400 18.12 -24.95 55.48
CA GLU A 400 19.50 -24.87 55.96
C GLU A 400 20.07 -26.24 56.35
N THR A 401 21.38 -26.42 56.14
CA THR A 401 22.38 -26.98 57.10
C THR A 401 23.76 -26.73 56.45
N GLY A 402 24.60 -25.78 56.92
CA GLY A 402 25.58 -25.93 58.03
C GLY A 402 26.80 -26.73 57.56
N GLU A 403 28.07 -26.31 57.55
CA GLU A 403 28.88 -25.50 58.47
C GLU A 403 30.18 -24.99 57.78
N ASP A 404 30.63 -23.78 58.18
CA ASP A 404 31.99 -23.31 58.56
C ASP A 404 33.27 -23.89 57.87
N ALA A 405 34.38 -23.16 57.62
CA ALA A 405 34.82 -21.83 58.03
C ALA A 405 36.03 -21.33 57.20
N GLN A 406 36.07 -20.01 57.04
CA GLN A 406 37.20 -19.07 57.08
C GLN A 406 38.31 -18.96 56.00
N PRO A 407 38.89 -17.74 55.86
CA PRO A 407 39.60 -17.23 54.69
C PRO A 407 41.10 -16.92 54.94
N ALA A 408 41.84 -16.61 53.86
CA ALA A 408 42.99 -15.67 53.78
C ALA A 408 43.62 -15.88 52.39
N ASP A 409 43.65 -14.92 51.47
CA ASP A 409 44.39 -13.65 51.43
C ASP A 409 45.90 -13.80 51.10
N THR A 410 46.33 -12.99 50.13
CA THR A 410 47.71 -12.69 49.65
C THR A 410 48.49 -13.84 48.98
N THR A 411 49.24 -13.65 47.89
CA THR A 411 50.10 -12.53 47.49
C THR A 411 50.38 -12.58 45.98
N GLU A 412 50.46 -11.40 45.35
CA GLU A 412 51.21 -11.11 44.13
C GLU A 412 52.66 -11.61 44.22
N THR A 413 53.29 -11.98 43.10
CA THR A 413 54.44 -11.23 42.50
C THR A 413 54.87 -11.92 41.20
N GLU A 414 55.21 -11.07 40.23
CA GLU A 414 55.73 -11.31 38.89
C GLU A 414 57.10 -12.02 38.81
N ALA A 415 57.42 -12.36 37.54
CA ALA A 415 58.73 -12.22 36.90
C ALA A 415 59.71 -13.41 36.87
N THR A 416 59.66 -14.08 35.71
CA THR A 416 60.75 -14.34 34.74
C THR A 416 62.00 -15.15 35.11
N ASP A 417 62.24 -16.10 34.20
CA ASP A 417 63.50 -16.41 33.48
C ASP A 417 64.33 -17.63 33.87
N SER A 418 64.26 -18.59 32.93
CA SER A 418 65.39 -19.14 32.16
C SER A 418 66.18 -20.35 32.70
N GLU A 419 66.44 -21.23 31.71
CA GLU A 419 67.44 -22.29 31.59
C GLU A 419 67.20 -23.67 32.24
N GLY A 420 66.87 -24.60 31.35
CA GLY A 420 67.01 -26.05 31.42
C GLY A 420 66.85 -26.63 30.02
#